data_AF-A0A154MCQ0-F1
#
_entry.id   AF-A0A154MCQ0-F1
#
_cell.length_a   1.000
_cell.length_b   1.000
_cell.length_c   1.000
_cell.angle_alpha   90.00
_cell.angle_beta   90.00
_cell.angle_gamma   90.00
#
_symmetry.space_group_name_H-M   'P 1'
#
loop_
_entity.id
_entity.type
_entity.pdbx_description
1 polymer ?
#
loop_
_entity_poly.entity_id
_entity_poly.type
_entity_poly.pdbx_seq_one_letter_code
_entity_poly.pdbx_strand_id
1 'polypeptide(L)'
;MAEAVAAVRERLRPQRKETRHQITARLSFGFWSGLLGPKYEELWRDCLHGAFPNSSGKRKQVAVAVERVRKFRNRLAHHDSTINVDIPFELRQIFDLAAYIDTDAARSFSPLVLGNLTQVRANPGSRWCPR
;
A
#
# COMPACT_ATOMS: atom_id res chain seq x y z
N MET A 1 -15.96 -9.16 -5.19
CA MET A 1 -14.54 -9.53 -5.41
C MET A 1 -14.32 -10.26 -6.72
N ALA A 2 -15.04 -11.34 -7.03
CA ALA A 2 -14.95 -12.00 -8.34
C ALA A 2 -15.20 -11.06 -9.53
N GLU A 3 -16.15 -10.13 -9.39
CA GLU A 3 -16.44 -9.08 -10.38
C GLU A 3 -15.25 -8.15 -10.65
N ALA A 4 -14.49 -7.75 -9.62
CA ALA A 4 -13.32 -6.89 -9.77
C ALA A 4 -12.21 -7.60 -10.56
N VAL A 5 -12.00 -8.89 -10.31
CA VAL A 5 -11.04 -9.71 -11.07
C VAL A 5 -11.52 -9.88 -12.51
N ALA A 6 -12.82 -10.15 -12.73
CA ALA A 6 -13.40 -10.26 -14.05
C ALA A 6 -13.25 -8.96 -14.86
N ALA A 7 -13.54 -7.80 -14.26
CA ALA A 7 -13.37 -6.50 -14.90
C ALA A 7 -11.91 -6.21 -15.30
N VAL A 8 -10.94 -6.61 -14.47
CA VAL A 8 -9.51 -6.50 -14.83
C VAL A 8 -9.16 -7.42 -15.99
N ARG A 9 -9.67 -8.67 -15.99
CA ARG A 9 -9.45 -9.63 -17.07
C ARG A 9 -10.02 -9.13 -18.41
N GLU A 10 -11.24 -8.60 -18.41
CA GLU A 10 -11.86 -8.03 -19.62
C GLU A 10 -11.03 -6.88 -20.22
N ARG A 11 -10.38 -6.06 -19.38
CA ARG A 11 -9.49 -4.98 -19.86
C ARG A 11 -8.15 -5.50 -20.40
N LEU A 12 -7.68 -6.65 -19.92
CA LEU A 12 -6.38 -7.23 -20.29
C LEU A 12 -6.44 -8.13 -21.53
N ARG A 13 -7.59 -8.77 -21.78
CA ARG A 13 -7.80 -9.67 -22.93
C ARG A 13 -7.51 -9.00 -24.28
N PRO A 14 -8.03 -7.79 -24.58
CA PRO A 14 -7.72 -7.09 -25.84
C PRO A 14 -6.23 -6.79 -26.01
N GLN A 15 -5.51 -6.63 -24.90
CA GLN A 15 -4.07 -6.31 -24.89
C GLN A 15 -3.19 -7.56 -24.96
N ARG A 16 -3.76 -8.77 -24.99
CA ARG A 16 -3.05 -10.06 -24.86
C ARG A 16 -2.11 -10.12 -23.65
N LYS A 17 -2.48 -9.42 -22.56
CA LYS A 17 -1.67 -9.28 -21.32
C LYS A 17 -2.31 -9.94 -20.10
N GLU A 18 -3.17 -10.94 -20.30
CA GLU A 18 -3.86 -11.64 -19.21
C GLU A 18 -2.92 -12.61 -18.46
N THR A 19 -1.93 -12.07 -17.75
CA THR A 19 -1.03 -12.83 -16.87
C THR A 19 -1.39 -12.58 -15.41
N ARG A 20 -1.07 -13.52 -14.51
CA ARG A 20 -1.34 -13.38 -13.06
C ARG A 20 -0.78 -12.07 -12.49
N HIS A 21 0.46 -11.74 -12.84
CA HIS A 21 1.13 -10.51 -12.42
C HIS A 21 0.43 -9.23 -12.92
N GLN A 22 -0.08 -9.26 -14.16
CA GLN A 22 -0.81 -8.12 -14.72
C GLN A 22 -2.19 -7.94 -14.08
N ILE A 23 -2.84 -9.04 -13.72
CA ILE A 23 -4.10 -9.01 -12.98
C ILE A 23 -3.85 -8.42 -11.59
N THR A 24 -2.88 -8.93 -10.83
CA THR A 24 -2.59 -8.45 -9.47
C THR A 24 -2.15 -6.99 -9.45
N ALA A 25 -1.30 -6.56 -10.38
CA ALA A 25 -0.83 -5.18 -10.48
C ALA A 25 -1.93 -4.14 -10.80
N ARG A 26 -3.05 -4.58 -11.39
CA ARG A 26 -4.17 -3.69 -11.77
C ARG A 26 -5.31 -3.67 -10.76
N LEU A 27 -5.25 -4.51 -9.72
CA LEU A 27 -6.22 -4.47 -8.62
C LEU A 27 -5.96 -3.24 -7.76
N SER A 28 -7.05 -2.53 -7.41
CA SER A 28 -6.95 -1.34 -6.57
C SER A 28 -6.62 -1.72 -5.12
N PHE A 29 -6.08 -0.77 -4.36
CA PHE A 29 -5.86 -0.98 -2.92
C PHE A 29 -7.17 -1.30 -2.17
N GLY A 30 -8.31 -0.78 -2.64
CA GLY A 30 -9.64 -1.08 -2.08
C GLY A 30 -10.07 -2.54 -2.27
N PHE A 31 -9.62 -3.21 -3.34
CA PHE A 31 -9.82 -4.65 -3.50
C PHE A 31 -9.10 -5.41 -2.38
N TRP A 32 -7.82 -5.10 -2.14
CA TRP A 32 -6.99 -5.76 -1.13
C TRP A 32 -7.49 -5.52 0.29
N SER A 33 -7.91 -4.29 0.63
CA SER A 33 -8.51 -4.00 1.93
C SER A 33 -9.84 -4.74 2.13
N GLY A 34 -10.65 -4.85 1.07
CA GLY A 34 -11.91 -5.58 1.12
C GLY A 34 -11.75 -7.09 1.22
N LEU A 35 -10.67 -7.65 0.67
CA LEU A 35 -10.32 -9.07 0.79
C LEU A 35 -10.04 -9.47 2.25
N LEU A 36 -9.57 -8.53 3.06
CA LEU A 36 -9.34 -8.72 4.50
C LEU A 36 -10.61 -8.52 5.34
N GLY A 37 -11.78 -8.36 4.72
CA GLY A 37 -13.06 -8.20 5.41
C GLY A 37 -13.56 -9.46 6.12
N PRO A 38 -14.54 -9.34 7.04
CA PRO A 38 -15.07 -10.47 7.81
C PRO A 38 -15.72 -11.56 6.95
N LYS A 39 -16.20 -11.20 5.76
CA LYS A 39 -16.77 -12.15 4.79
C LYS A 39 -15.77 -13.20 4.29
N TYR A 40 -14.47 -12.92 4.44
CA TYR A 40 -13.38 -13.76 3.93
C TYR A 40 -12.55 -14.37 5.07
N GLU A 41 -13.17 -14.60 6.24
CA GLU A 41 -12.50 -15.22 7.39
C GLU A 41 -11.99 -16.65 7.07
N GLU A 42 -12.76 -17.45 6.33
CA GLU A 42 -12.34 -18.78 5.90
C GLU A 42 -11.10 -18.71 4.99
N LEU A 43 -11.12 -17.82 3.99
CA LEU A 43 -9.97 -17.58 3.12
C LEU A 43 -8.74 -17.09 3.89
N TRP A 44 -8.94 -16.35 4.99
CA TRP A 44 -7.86 -15.97 5.88
C TRP A 44 -7.22 -17.16 6.57
N ARG A 45 -8.04 -18.04 7.14
CA ARG A 45 -7.60 -19.28 7.80
C ARG A 45 -6.89 -20.21 6.83
N ASP A 46 -7.42 -20.32 5.61
CA ASP A 46 -6.88 -21.25 4.61
C ASP A 46 -5.53 -20.79 4.05
N CYS A 47 -5.38 -19.51 3.70
CA CYS A 47 -4.17 -19.08 3.00
C CYS A 47 -3.74 -17.62 3.20
N LEU A 48 -4.64 -16.65 3.47
CA LEU A 48 -4.20 -15.24 3.53
C LEU A 48 -3.32 -14.93 4.72
N HIS A 49 -3.47 -15.63 5.84
CA HIS A 49 -2.61 -15.43 7.01
C HIS A 49 -1.12 -15.68 6.67
N GLY A 50 -0.84 -16.58 5.73
CA GLY A 50 0.53 -16.89 5.28
C GLY A 50 1.22 -15.73 4.57
N ALA A 51 0.48 -14.77 4.03
CA ALA A 51 1.03 -13.55 3.45
C ALA A 51 1.48 -12.51 4.50
N PHE A 52 1.11 -12.72 5.77
CA PHE A 52 1.44 -11.84 6.88
C PHE A 52 2.13 -12.60 8.02
N PRO A 53 3.30 -13.22 7.75
CA PRO A 53 3.98 -14.11 8.68
C PRO A 53 4.39 -13.41 9.99
N ASN A 54 4.62 -12.10 9.96
CA ASN A 54 5.07 -11.32 11.11
C ASN A 54 3.93 -10.56 11.80
N SER A 55 2.67 -10.82 11.41
CA SER A 55 1.51 -10.26 12.10
C SER A 55 1.18 -11.07 13.37
N SER A 56 0.22 -10.60 14.16
CA SER A 56 -0.30 -11.34 15.31
C SER A 56 -1.12 -12.60 14.94
N GLY A 57 -1.21 -12.93 13.64
CA GLY A 57 -2.06 -14.00 13.11
C GLY A 57 -3.57 -13.68 13.10
N LYS A 58 -3.98 -12.55 13.70
CA LYS A 58 -5.39 -12.15 13.77
C LYS A 58 -5.77 -11.29 12.56
N ARG A 59 -6.65 -11.79 11.69
CA ARG A 59 -7.17 -11.05 10.52
C ARG A 59 -7.61 -9.64 10.88
N LYS A 60 -8.37 -9.49 11.97
CA LYS A 60 -8.93 -8.20 12.41
C LYS A 60 -7.84 -7.14 12.59
N GLN A 61 -6.67 -7.50 13.11
CA GLN A 61 -5.58 -6.54 13.31
C GLN A 61 -4.94 -6.12 11.97
N VAL A 62 -4.70 -7.08 11.08
CA VAL A 62 -4.18 -6.79 9.73
C VAL A 62 -5.17 -5.95 8.93
N ALA A 63 -6.47 -6.29 8.99
CA ALA A 63 -7.53 -5.52 8.34
C ALA A 63 -7.59 -4.07 8.84
N VAL A 64 -7.44 -3.84 10.15
CA VAL A 64 -7.40 -2.48 10.73
C VAL A 64 -6.15 -1.73 10.25
N ALA A 65 -4.99 -2.37 10.21
CA ALA A 65 -3.75 -1.74 9.73
C ALA A 65 -3.85 -1.33 8.24
N VAL A 66 -4.33 -2.25 7.39
CA VAL A 66 -4.56 -1.98 5.96
C VAL A 66 -5.59 -0.86 5.75
N GLU A 67 -6.66 -0.84 6.53
CA GLU A 67 -7.68 0.20 6.43
C GLU A 67 -7.17 1.60 6.82
N ARG A 68 -6.27 1.69 7.81
CA ARG A 68 -5.61 2.95 8.16
C ARG A 68 -4.77 3.49 6.99
N VAL A 69 -3.92 2.64 6.40
CA VAL A 69 -3.13 2.99 5.22
C VAL A 69 -4.01 3.39 4.03
N ARG A 70 -5.12 2.68 3.81
CA ARG A 70 -6.10 3.05 2.77
C ARG A 70 -6.64 4.46 2.98
N LYS A 71 -7.05 4.78 4.21
CA LYS A 71 -7.60 6.10 4.55
C LYS A 71 -6.57 7.20 4.35
N PHE A 72 -5.34 6.99 4.80
CA PHE A 72 -4.25 7.94 4.61
C PHE A 72 -3.95 8.17 3.13
N ARG A 73 -3.77 7.09 2.35
CA ARG A 73 -3.55 7.17 0.89
C ARG A 73 -4.71 7.88 0.16
N ASN A 74 -5.94 7.66 0.59
CA ASN A 74 -7.10 8.35 0.03
C ASN A 74 -7.10 9.84 0.36
N ARG A 75 -6.80 10.24 1.61
CA ARG A 75 -6.65 11.66 1.98
C ARG A 75 -5.61 12.36 1.11
N LEU A 76 -4.45 11.72 0.92
CA LEU A 76 -3.39 12.23 0.07
C LEU A 76 -3.85 12.39 -1.39
N ALA A 77 -4.55 11.41 -1.93
CA ALA A 77 -5.07 11.44 -3.31
C ALA A 77 -6.18 12.48 -3.52
N HIS A 78 -6.97 12.77 -2.49
CA HIS A 78 -8.01 13.80 -2.53
C HIS A 78 -7.48 15.20 -2.21
N HIS A 79 -6.17 15.36 -1.99
CA HIS A 79 -5.55 16.62 -1.53
C HIS A 79 -6.30 17.25 -0.36
N ASP A 80 -6.90 16.41 0.49
CA ASP A 80 -7.61 16.87 1.66
C ASP A 80 -6.60 17.50 2.62
N SER A 81 -6.98 18.56 3.34
CA SER A 81 -6.03 19.39 4.09
C SER A 81 -5.17 18.55 5.05
N THR A 82 -3.90 18.35 4.70
CA THR A 82 -2.90 17.62 5.49
C THR A 82 -2.41 18.43 6.69
N ILE A 83 -2.94 19.63 6.88
CA ILE A 83 -2.55 20.60 7.93
C ILE A 83 -2.73 20.03 9.34
N ASN A 84 -3.62 19.04 9.54
CA ASN A 84 -3.83 18.35 10.82
C ASN A 84 -3.40 16.88 10.82
N VAL A 85 -2.54 16.45 9.89
CA VAL A 85 -2.07 15.06 9.84
C VAL A 85 -0.63 14.97 10.33
N ASP A 86 -0.40 14.15 11.37
CA ASP A 86 0.94 13.76 11.81
C ASP A 86 1.55 12.80 10.77
N ILE A 87 2.23 13.37 9.79
CA ILE A 87 2.87 12.62 8.70
C ILE A 87 3.87 11.56 9.25
N PRO A 88 4.76 11.88 10.21
CA PRO A 88 5.58 10.86 10.86
C PRO A 88 4.79 9.69 11.44
N PHE A 89 3.64 9.93 12.07
CA PHE A 89 2.79 8.87 12.60
C PHE A 89 2.18 8.00 11.50
N GLU A 90 1.64 8.60 10.45
CA GLU A 90 1.06 7.86 9.32
C GLU A 90 2.12 7.03 8.57
N LEU A 91 3.33 7.57 8.42
CA LEU A 91 4.47 6.83 7.83
C LEU A 91 4.86 5.62 8.68
N ARG A 92 4.90 5.75 10.01
CA ARG A 92 5.12 4.61 10.92
C ARG A 92 4.08 3.52 10.69
N GLN A 93 2.81 3.88 10.53
CA GLN A 93 1.75 2.88 10.28
C GLN A 93 1.93 2.14 8.96
N ILE A 94 2.44 2.79 7.91
CA ILE A 94 2.77 2.14 6.65
C ILE A 94 3.91 1.14 6.84
N PHE A 95 4.95 1.53 7.58
CA PHE A 95 6.11 0.66 7.84
C PHE A 95 5.75 -0.52 8.74
N ASP A 96 4.92 -0.32 9.76
CA ASP A 96 4.41 -1.40 10.61
C ASP A 96 3.62 -2.42 9.79
N LEU A 97 2.79 -1.95 8.84
CA LEU A 97 2.08 -2.84 7.93
C LEU A 97 3.03 -3.59 6.98
N ALA A 98 4.05 -2.91 6.44
CA ALA A 98 5.06 -3.57 5.61
C ALA A 98 5.81 -4.66 6.40
N ALA A 99 6.10 -4.40 7.68
CA ALA A 99 6.77 -5.34 8.55
C ALA A 99 5.96 -6.62 8.77
N TYR A 100 4.63 -6.56 8.73
CA TYR A 100 3.79 -7.76 8.79
C TYR A 100 4.04 -8.73 7.64
N ILE A 101 4.40 -8.22 6.47
CA ILE A 101 4.68 -9.02 5.27
C ILE A 101 6.13 -9.48 5.30
N ASP A 102 7.06 -8.54 5.46
CA ASP A 102 8.50 -8.79 5.42
C ASP A 102 9.25 -7.73 6.24
N THR A 103 10.06 -8.19 7.18
CA THR A 103 10.80 -7.32 8.10
C THR A 103 11.97 -6.60 7.43
N ASP A 104 12.58 -7.18 6.40
CA ASP A 104 13.66 -6.56 5.63
C ASP A 104 13.11 -5.54 4.63
N ALA A 105 11.93 -5.80 4.06
CA ALA A 105 11.19 -4.80 3.30
C ALA A 105 10.92 -3.55 4.18
N ALA A 106 10.44 -3.73 5.42
CA ALA A 106 10.20 -2.62 6.33
C ALA A 106 11.49 -1.86 6.71
N ARG A 107 12.60 -2.57 6.94
CA ARG A 107 13.91 -1.97 7.24
C ARG A 107 14.46 -1.11 6.12
N SER A 108 14.20 -1.50 4.87
CA SER A 108 14.62 -0.74 3.69
C SER A 108 14.00 0.68 3.64
N PHE A 109 12.91 0.90 4.38
CA PHE A 109 12.26 2.20 4.51
C PHE A 109 12.55 2.91 5.84
N SER A 110 13.47 2.39 6.67
CA SER A 110 13.86 3.07 7.91
C SER A 110 14.43 4.47 7.63
N PRO A 111 14.19 5.47 8.49
CA PRO A 111 14.79 6.81 8.37
C PRO A 111 16.33 6.79 8.23
N LEU A 112 17.00 5.76 8.75
CA LEU A 112 18.45 5.57 8.61
C LEU A 112 18.89 5.22 7.17
N VAL A 113 17.99 4.63 6.37
CA VAL A 113 18.19 4.33 4.94
C VAL A 113 17.62 5.46 4.07
N LEU A 114 16.49 6.04 4.47
CA LEU A 114 15.87 7.20 3.81
C LEU A 114 16.58 8.54 4.10
N GLY A 115 17.53 8.58 5.02
CA GLY A 115 18.39 9.75 5.30
C GLY A 115 19.18 10.22 4.07
N ASN A 116 19.26 9.40 3.02
CA ASN A 116 19.83 9.77 1.71
C ASN A 116 18.82 10.39 0.73
N LEU A 117 17.52 10.33 0.98
CA LEU A 117 16.50 10.92 0.09
C LEU A 117 16.06 12.33 0.52
N THR A 118 16.39 12.76 1.74
CA THR A 118 16.19 14.15 2.19
C THR A 118 17.36 15.09 1.83
N GLN A 119 18.45 14.57 1.26
CA GLN A 119 19.46 15.38 0.57
C GLN A 119 19.08 15.66 -0.90
N VAL A 120 17.87 16.17 -1.13
CA VAL A 120 17.70 17.09 -2.26
C VAL A 120 18.48 18.33 -1.88
N ARG A 121 19.73 18.41 -2.32
CA ARG A 121 20.52 19.64 -2.29
C ARG A 121 19.65 20.74 -2.93
N ALA A 122 19.12 21.63 -2.11
CA ALA A 122 18.81 22.98 -2.57
C ALA A 122 20.15 23.56 -3.05
N ASN A 123 20.41 23.49 -4.35
CA ASN A 123 21.52 24.18 -4.97
C ASN A 123 21.19 25.68 -4.94
N PRO A 124 21.90 26.52 -4.18
CA PRO A 124 21.56 27.94 -4.06
C PRO A 124 22.01 28.77 -5.28
N GLY A 125 21.98 28.20 -6.48
CA GLY A 125 22.62 28.79 -7.68
C GLY A 125 21.89 28.67 -9.02
N SER A 126 20.81 27.89 -9.15
CA SER A 126 20.14 27.76 -10.46
C SER A 126 18.98 28.75 -10.59
N ARG A 127 19.33 29.90 -11.18
CA ARG A 127 18.45 30.97 -11.67
C ARG A 127 17.47 30.38 -12.70
N TRP A 128 16.18 30.35 -12.37
CA TRP A 128 15.10 29.97 -13.29
C TRP A 128 14.84 31.12 -14.27
N CYS A 129 15.06 30.88 -15.57
CA CYS A 129 14.59 31.76 -16.65
C CYS A 129 13.41 31.07 -17.36
N PRO A 130 12.22 31.69 -17.41
CA PRO A 130 11.11 31.19 -18.23
C PRO A 130 11.26 31.70 -19.68
N ARG A 131 10.96 30.83 -20.64
CA ARG A 131 10.56 31.21 -22.00
C ARG A 131 9.05 31.06 -22.11
#